data_AF-A0A8T7EU22-F1
#
_entry.id   AF-A0A8T7EU22-F1
#
_cell.length_a   1.000
_cell.length_b   1.000
_cell.length_c   1.000
_cell.angle_alpha   90.00
_cell.angle_beta   90.00
_cell.angle_gamma   90.00
#
_symmetry.space_group_name_H-M   'P 1'
#
loop_
_entity.id
_entity.type
_entity.pdbx_description
1 polymer ?
#
loop_
_entity_poly.entity_id
_entity_poly.type
_entity_poly.pdbx_seq_one_letter_code
_entity_poly.pdbx_strand_id
1 'polypeptide(L)'
;MTRARIEKRDHAGVYVWHYFGDVIEQSDSHVVIGSRMGRDILTAYVHFRQGDRMVETFYADRWYNIFEMHDVDDDRLKGWYCNICRPAHLTSADDTLLIQYDDLALDAFVDPFGNLLVLDEDELDALHLSRAADSGGMARDGGAHRSCRAAADPVSRCDEAYKWLT
;
A
#
# COMPACT_ATOMS: atom_id res chain seq x y z
N MET A 1 21.35 -2.50 -10.21
CA MET A 1 20.02 -2.28 -9.61
C MET A 1 20.27 -1.67 -8.25
N THR A 2 19.66 -0.51 -7.99
CA THR A 2 19.75 0.14 -6.68
C THR A 2 18.86 -0.64 -5.71
N ARG A 3 19.40 -1.00 -4.56
CA ARG A 3 18.64 -1.74 -3.55
C ARG A 3 17.94 -0.76 -2.62
N ALA A 4 16.72 -1.07 -2.22
CA ALA A 4 15.99 -0.34 -1.20
C ALA A 4 15.79 -1.21 0.04
N ARG A 5 15.92 -0.61 1.23
CA ARG A 5 15.44 -1.14 2.50
C ARG A 5 14.13 -0.45 2.82
N ILE A 6 13.07 -1.24 2.98
CA ILE A 6 11.73 -0.76 3.28
C ILE A 6 11.43 -1.10 4.74
N GLU A 7 11.09 -0.11 5.55
CA GLU A 7 10.77 -0.27 6.97
C GLU A 7 9.31 0.09 7.23
N LYS A 8 8.54 -0.91 7.70
CA LYS A 8 7.20 -0.68 8.24
C LYS A 8 7.32 -0.23 9.68
N ARG A 9 6.66 0.89 9.98
CA ARG A 9 6.45 1.38 11.35
C ARG A 9 4.98 1.31 11.70
N ASP A 10 4.68 1.23 12.98
CA ASP A 10 3.30 1.31 13.45
C ASP A 10 2.76 2.74 13.39
N HIS A 11 1.50 2.92 13.80
CA HIS A 11 0.83 4.22 13.79
C HIS A 11 1.52 5.28 14.66
N ALA A 12 2.37 4.89 15.61
CA ALA A 12 3.15 5.77 16.48
C ALA A 12 4.57 6.05 15.94
N GLY A 13 4.89 5.54 14.74
CA GLY A 13 6.21 5.69 14.11
C GLY A 13 7.28 4.75 14.67
N VAL A 14 6.88 3.73 15.44
CA VAL A 14 7.81 2.75 16.02
C VAL A 14 8.10 1.65 15.00
N TYR A 15 9.37 1.31 14.82
CA TYR A 15 9.81 0.24 13.94
C TYR A 15 9.13 -1.10 14.28
N VAL A 16 8.59 -1.77 13.26
CA VAL A 16 8.02 -3.12 13.38
C VAL A 16 8.92 -4.15 12.70
N TRP A 17 9.15 -3.98 11.39
CA TRP A 17 9.98 -4.89 10.60
C TRP A 17 10.48 -4.22 9.31
N HIS A 18 11.41 -4.88 8.61
CA HIS A 18 11.91 -4.43 7.32
C HIS A 18 12.14 -5.58 6.33
N TYR A 19 12.26 -5.22 5.06
CA TYR A 19 12.67 -6.10 3.97
C TYR A 19 13.45 -5.30 2.92
N PHE A 20 13.93 -6.00 1.90
CA PHE A 20 14.64 -5.39 0.79
C PHE A 20 13.90 -5.64 -0.52
N GLY A 21 14.00 -4.66 -1.41
CA GLY A 21 13.57 -4.77 -2.79
C GLY A 21 14.51 -4.02 -3.73
N ASP A 22 14.23 -4.11 -5.02
CA ASP A 22 14.99 -3.44 -6.06
C ASP A 22 14.23 -2.19 -6.53
N VAL A 23 14.91 -1.04 -6.60
CA VAL A 23 14.31 0.19 -7.14
C VAL A 23 14.11 0.02 -8.65
N ILE A 24 12.86 0.09 -9.09
CA ILE A 24 12.44 0.08 -10.50
C ILE A 24 12.36 1.52 -11.02
N GLU A 25 11.80 2.41 -10.22
CA GLU A 25 11.59 3.82 -10.56
C GLU A 25 11.75 4.69 -9.31
N GLN A 26 12.29 5.89 -9.48
CA GLN A 26 12.39 6.88 -8.42
C GLN A 26 12.14 8.28 -9.00
N SER A 27 11.29 9.03 -8.30
CA SER A 27 11.00 10.44 -8.56
C SER A 27 11.14 11.25 -7.27
N ASP A 28 10.85 12.56 -7.35
CA ASP A 28 10.82 13.43 -6.17
C ASP A 28 9.64 13.13 -5.24
N SER A 29 8.55 12.54 -5.77
CA SER A 29 7.29 12.31 -5.04
C SER A 29 7.02 10.84 -4.74
N HIS A 30 7.66 9.90 -5.44
CA HIS A 30 7.41 8.47 -5.25
C HIS A 30 8.59 7.58 -5.62
N VAL A 31 8.55 6.35 -5.13
CA VAL A 31 9.50 5.29 -5.47
C VAL A 31 8.73 4.01 -5.75
N VAL A 32 9.09 3.33 -6.85
CA VAL A 32 8.55 2.03 -7.22
C VAL A 32 9.61 0.96 -6.95
N ILE A 33 9.21 -0.03 -6.16
CA ILE A 33 10.04 -1.16 -5.75
C ILE A 33 9.51 -2.44 -6.38
N GLY A 34 10.42 -3.26 -6.92
CA GLY A 34 10.17 -4.64 -7.25
C GLY A 34 10.55 -5.53 -6.08
N SER A 35 9.65 -6.41 -5.67
CA SER A 35 9.95 -7.43 -4.66
C SER A 35 9.27 -8.76 -4.97
N ARG A 36 9.51 -9.76 -4.12
CA ARG A 36 8.84 -11.05 -4.18
C ARG A 36 8.27 -11.43 -2.83
N MET A 37 7.06 -11.96 -2.86
CA MET A 37 6.40 -12.43 -1.65
C MET A 37 7.22 -13.56 -1.00
N GLY A 38 7.62 -13.37 0.26
CA GLY A 38 8.52 -14.29 0.95
C GLY A 38 7.85 -15.54 1.53
N ARG A 39 6.51 -15.56 1.62
CA ARG A 39 5.74 -16.64 2.25
C ARG A 39 4.35 -16.78 1.65
N ASP A 40 3.73 -17.91 1.90
CA ASP A 40 2.34 -18.17 1.51
C ASP A 40 1.36 -17.65 2.57
N ILE A 41 0.32 -16.92 2.16
CA ILE A 41 -0.77 -16.40 2.99
C ILE A 41 -2.08 -16.53 2.23
N LEU A 42 -2.99 -17.37 2.71
CA LEU A 42 -4.35 -17.47 2.17
C LEU A 42 -5.29 -16.54 2.94
N THR A 43 -5.92 -15.59 2.24
CA THR A 43 -6.98 -14.74 2.79
C THR A 43 -8.33 -15.04 2.12
N ALA A 44 -9.40 -14.39 2.58
CA ALA A 44 -10.72 -14.52 1.98
C ALA A 44 -10.83 -13.85 0.59
N TYR A 45 -9.92 -12.92 0.26
CA TYR A 45 -9.98 -12.10 -0.96
C TYR A 45 -8.86 -12.39 -1.94
N VAL A 46 -7.69 -12.85 -1.48
CA VAL A 46 -6.58 -13.23 -2.35
C VAL A 46 -5.69 -14.26 -1.67
N HIS A 47 -5.09 -15.14 -2.45
CA HIS A 47 -4.05 -16.04 -1.98
C HIS A 47 -2.69 -15.44 -2.33
N PHE A 48 -1.94 -14.92 -1.37
CA PHE A 48 -0.54 -14.51 -1.58
C PHE A 48 0.33 -15.76 -1.62
N ARG A 49 0.92 -16.08 -2.75
CA ARG A 49 1.80 -17.25 -2.90
C ARG A 49 3.23 -16.81 -2.69
N GLN A 50 4.01 -17.70 -2.07
CA GLN A 50 5.45 -17.49 -2.03
C GLN A 50 6.00 -17.35 -3.47
N GLY A 51 6.75 -16.29 -3.71
CA GLY A 51 7.35 -15.97 -5.01
C GLY A 51 6.53 -15.04 -5.89
N ASP A 52 5.27 -14.73 -5.54
CA ASP A 52 4.46 -13.73 -6.25
C ASP A 52 5.27 -12.45 -6.44
N ARG A 53 5.17 -11.87 -7.63
CA ARG A 53 5.87 -10.62 -7.96
C ARG A 53 5.05 -9.46 -7.39
N MET A 54 5.73 -8.59 -6.66
CA MET A 54 5.16 -7.37 -6.10
C MET A 54 5.75 -6.16 -6.81
N VAL A 55 4.91 -5.22 -7.21
CA VAL A 55 5.32 -3.89 -7.65
C VAL A 55 4.71 -2.88 -6.68
N GLU A 56 5.57 -2.26 -5.89
CA GLU A 56 5.19 -1.51 -4.71
C GLU A 56 5.53 -0.03 -4.88
N THR A 57 4.53 0.85 -4.77
CA THR A 57 4.71 2.29 -4.93
C THR A 57 4.57 2.98 -3.57
N PHE A 58 5.64 3.63 -3.15
CA PHE A 58 5.67 4.44 -1.93
C PHE A 58 5.69 5.91 -2.30
N TYR A 59 4.76 6.70 -1.73
CA TYR A 59 4.61 8.12 -2.02
C TYR A 59 5.14 8.97 -0.87
N ALA A 60 5.90 10.01 -1.17
CA ALA A 60 6.38 11.02 -0.22
C ALA A 60 5.36 12.17 -0.04
N ASP A 61 4.31 12.22 -0.84
CA ASP A 61 3.28 13.27 -0.86
C ASP A 61 1.84 12.75 -0.76
N ARG A 62 1.64 11.43 -0.60
CA ARG A 62 0.33 10.80 -0.45
C ARG A 62 0.24 9.97 0.82
N TRP A 63 -0.98 9.83 1.34
CA TRP A 63 -1.28 9.11 2.59
C TRP A 63 -1.61 7.64 2.38
N TYR A 64 -0.94 7.02 1.41
CA TYR A 64 -1.06 5.59 1.14
C TYR A 64 0.15 5.10 0.35
N ASN A 65 0.32 3.78 0.32
CA ASN A 65 1.17 3.08 -0.64
C ASN A 65 0.33 2.02 -1.38
N ILE A 66 0.79 1.60 -2.56
CA ILE A 66 0.07 0.66 -3.43
C ILE A 66 0.96 -0.52 -3.76
N PHE A 67 0.49 -1.74 -3.52
CA PHE A 67 1.17 -2.97 -3.92
C PHE A 67 0.36 -3.71 -4.99
N GLU A 68 0.87 -3.70 -6.21
CA GLU A 68 0.37 -4.52 -7.32
C GLU A 68 0.94 -5.94 -7.23
N MET A 69 0.07 -6.94 -7.32
CA MET A 69 0.41 -8.34 -7.10
C MET A 69 0.24 -9.16 -8.37
N HIS A 70 1.26 -9.95 -8.73
CA HIS A 70 1.22 -10.87 -9.85
C HIS A 70 1.54 -12.29 -9.42
N ASP A 71 0.82 -13.25 -9.99
CA ASP A 71 1.01 -14.68 -9.71
C ASP A 71 2.40 -15.15 -10.14
N VAL A 72 3.04 -15.92 -9.26
CA VAL A 72 4.39 -16.45 -9.48
C VAL A 72 4.53 -17.30 -10.75
N ASP A 73 3.48 -18.00 -11.19
CA ASP A 73 3.60 -18.97 -12.30
C ASP A 73 3.40 -18.34 -13.68
N ASP A 74 2.42 -17.45 -13.82
CA ASP A 74 1.96 -16.93 -15.12
C ASP A 74 1.93 -15.39 -15.20
N ASP A 75 2.39 -14.72 -14.15
CA ASP A 75 2.43 -13.26 -14.04
C ASP A 75 1.05 -12.58 -14.15
N ARG A 76 -0.05 -13.32 -14.02
CA ARG A 76 -1.39 -12.72 -14.06
C ARG A 76 -1.57 -11.80 -12.86
N LEU A 77 -2.20 -10.66 -13.10
CA LEU A 77 -2.58 -9.74 -12.04
C LEU A 77 -3.56 -10.39 -11.07
N LYS A 78 -3.27 -10.28 -9.77
CA LYS A 78 -4.10 -10.77 -8.67
C LYS A 78 -4.91 -9.66 -7.99
N GLY A 79 -4.48 -8.42 -8.13
CA GLY A 79 -5.15 -7.23 -7.61
C GLY A 79 -4.15 -6.20 -7.10
N TRP A 80 -4.66 -5.23 -6.34
CA TRP A 80 -3.89 -4.17 -5.68
C TRP A 80 -4.24 -4.08 -4.20
N TYR A 81 -3.22 -3.93 -3.37
CA TYR A 81 -3.36 -3.61 -1.96
C TYR A 81 -3.06 -2.13 -1.76
N CYS A 82 -3.96 -1.39 -1.13
CA CYS A 82 -3.79 0.02 -0.79
C CYS A 82 -3.71 0.12 0.72
N ASN A 83 -2.54 0.50 1.23
CA ASN A 83 -2.34 0.68 2.66
C ASN A 83 -2.38 2.16 3.01
N ILE A 84 -3.26 2.54 3.93
CA ILE A 84 -3.32 3.90 4.44
C ILE A 84 -2.18 4.11 5.42
N CYS A 85 -1.26 4.98 5.03
CA CYS A 85 -0.05 5.26 5.79
C CYS A 85 0.30 6.75 5.72
N ARG A 86 1.15 7.25 6.62
CA ARG A 86 1.73 8.59 6.43
C ARG A 86 2.62 8.61 5.18
N PRO A 87 2.82 9.78 4.54
CA PRO A 87 3.76 9.90 3.43
C PRO A 87 5.15 9.38 3.80
N ALA A 88 5.74 8.61 2.90
CA ALA A 88 6.99 7.91 3.14
C ALA A 88 8.18 8.88 3.27
N HIS A 89 9.04 8.61 4.24
CA HIS A 89 10.33 9.27 4.35
C HIS A 89 11.37 8.52 3.51
N LEU A 90 11.94 9.21 2.51
CA LEU A 90 12.89 8.65 1.56
C LEU A 90 14.29 9.22 1.85
N THR A 91 15.25 8.36 2.20
CA THR A 91 16.63 8.77 2.52
C THR A 91 17.64 7.86 1.84
N SER A 92 18.65 8.41 1.18
CA SER A 92 19.73 7.62 0.56
C SER A 92 20.95 7.54 1.48
N ALA A 93 21.46 6.33 1.74
CA ALA A 93 22.69 6.08 2.49
C ALA A 93 23.45 4.89 1.87
N ASP A 94 24.75 5.05 1.62
CA ASP A 94 25.66 3.99 1.18
C ASP A 94 25.10 3.13 0.01
N ASP A 95 24.69 3.79 -1.08
CA ASP A 95 24.09 3.18 -2.28
C ASP A 95 22.80 2.38 -2.05
N THR A 96 22.20 2.51 -0.86
CA THR A 96 20.92 1.90 -0.49
C THR A 96 19.90 2.99 -0.20
N LEU A 97 18.73 2.88 -0.81
CA LEU A 97 17.61 3.75 -0.50
C LEU A 97 16.87 3.22 0.74
N LEU A 98 16.64 4.06 1.74
CA LEU A 98 15.81 3.78 2.89
C LEU A 98 14.43 4.39 2.68
N ILE A 99 13.39 3.56 2.74
CA ILE A 99 11.98 3.94 2.65
C ILE A 99 11.33 3.61 3.98
N GLN A 100 10.76 4.61 4.65
CA GLN A 100 10.08 4.43 5.94
C GLN A 100 8.66 4.96 5.83
N TYR A 101 7.67 4.16 6.22
CA TYR A 101 6.28 4.58 6.27
C TYR A 101 5.65 4.16 7.60
N ASP A 102 4.74 5.01 8.10
CA ASP A 102 3.98 4.76 9.31
C ASP A 102 2.59 4.26 8.93
N ASP A 103 2.29 3.03 9.29
CA ASP A 103 1.06 2.31 8.95
C ASP A 103 -0.10 2.74 9.86
N LEU A 104 -1.28 3.05 9.29
CA LEU A 104 -2.45 3.52 10.04
C LEU A 104 -3.55 2.44 10.15
N ALA A 105 -3.17 1.17 9.99
CA ALA A 105 -4.00 -0.05 10.09
C ALA A 105 -5.19 -0.17 9.14
N LEU A 106 -5.58 0.89 8.42
CA LEU A 106 -6.66 0.80 7.44
C LEU A 106 -6.11 0.40 6.08
N ASP A 107 -6.68 -0.64 5.51
CA ASP A 107 -6.25 -1.17 4.23
C ASP A 107 -7.44 -1.37 3.29
N ALA A 108 -7.15 -1.45 1.99
CA ALA A 108 -8.14 -1.85 1.00
C ALA A 108 -7.51 -2.75 -0.07
N PHE A 109 -8.33 -3.68 -0.55
CA PHE A 109 -8.00 -4.54 -1.66
C PHE A 109 -8.89 -4.21 -2.87
N VAL A 110 -8.27 -4.07 -4.04
CA VAL A 110 -8.96 -3.92 -5.32
C VAL A 110 -8.67 -5.15 -6.17
N ASP A 111 -9.72 -5.89 -6.54
CA ASP A 111 -9.56 -7.07 -7.39
C ASP A 111 -9.23 -6.68 -8.86
N PRO A 112 -8.82 -7.64 -9.71
CA PRO A 112 -8.49 -7.35 -11.12
C PRO A 112 -9.67 -6.81 -11.95
N PHE A 113 -10.90 -6.92 -11.45
CA PHE A 113 -12.11 -6.40 -12.09
C PHE A 113 -12.50 -5.01 -11.57
N GLY A 114 -11.77 -4.48 -10.57
CA GLY A 114 -11.98 -3.17 -9.97
C GLY A 114 -12.96 -3.17 -8.80
N ASN A 115 -13.31 -4.33 -8.23
CA ASN A 115 -14.13 -4.38 -7.03
C ASN A 115 -13.28 -4.04 -5.80
N LEU A 116 -13.78 -3.12 -4.98
CA LEU A 116 -13.14 -2.64 -3.76
C LEU A 116 -13.64 -3.42 -2.54
N LEU A 117 -12.70 -3.84 -1.69
CA LEU A 117 -12.93 -4.42 -0.37
C LEU A 117 -12.12 -3.63 0.66
N VAL A 118 -12.78 -3.03 1.65
CA VAL A 118 -12.12 -2.41 2.79
C VAL A 118 -11.76 -3.49 3.81
N LEU A 119 -10.58 -3.37 4.41
CA LEU A 119 -10.01 -4.31 5.35
C LEU A 119 -9.70 -3.60 6.68
N ASP A 120 -9.67 -4.36 7.75
CA ASP A 120 -9.13 -3.96 9.06
C ASP A 120 -9.79 -2.69 9.67
N GLU A 121 -11.08 -2.47 9.37
CA GLU A 121 -11.89 -1.38 9.95
C GLU A 121 -11.93 -1.45 11.49
N ASP A 122 -11.93 -2.66 12.05
CA ASP A 122 -11.89 -2.93 13.49
C ASP A 122 -10.53 -2.60 14.11
N GLU A 123 -9.43 -2.83 13.40
CA GLU A 123 -8.09 -2.43 13.86
C GLU A 123 -7.98 -0.90 13.92
N LEU A 124 -8.46 -0.19 12.90
CA LEU A 124 -8.49 1.28 12.89
C LEU A 124 -9.29 1.84 14.06
N ASP A 125 -10.50 1.34 14.31
CA ASP A 125 -11.36 1.83 15.39
C ASP A 125 -10.72 1.62 16.78
N ALA A 126 -9.88 0.59 16.93
CA ALA A 126 -9.10 0.33 18.14
C ALA A 126 -7.91 1.29 18.33
N LEU A 127 -7.38 1.91 17.26
CA LEU A 127 -6.23 2.82 17.35
C LEU A 127 -6.53 4.16 18.02
N HIS A 128 -7.82 4.53 18.21
CA HIS A 128 -8.25 5.78 18.85
C HIS A 128 -7.47 7.04 18.38
N LEU A 129 -7.11 7.09 17.09
CA LEU A 129 -6.31 8.17 16.53
C LEU A 129 -7.04 9.51 16.74
N SER A 130 -6.45 10.40 17.55
CA SER A 130 -7.05 11.70 17.83
C SER A 130 -6.92 12.59 16.58
N ARG A 131 -8.04 13.17 16.13
CA ARG A 131 -8.15 14.01 14.91
C ARG A 131 -7.25 15.28 14.90
N ALA A 132 -6.51 15.55 15.97
CA ALA A 132 -5.74 16.77 16.19
C ALA A 132 -4.22 16.61 16.06
N ALA A 133 -3.69 15.39 16.03
CA ALA A 133 -2.23 15.16 15.94
C ALA A 133 -1.72 15.05 14.50
N ASP A 134 -2.58 14.69 13.56
CA ASP A 134 -2.24 14.47 12.16
C ASP A 134 -3.08 15.43 11.30
N SER A 135 -2.50 16.56 10.91
CA SER A 135 -3.12 17.51 9.99
C SER A 135 -3.12 16.98 8.55
N GLY A 136 -3.96 15.97 8.31
CA GLY A 136 -4.41 15.50 7.00
C GLY A 136 -5.86 15.04 7.20
N GLY A 137 -6.81 15.91 6.85
CA GLY A 137 -8.23 15.74 7.21
C GLY A 137 -8.81 14.39 6.78
N MET A 138 -9.25 13.60 7.75
CA MET A 138 -9.99 12.35 7.56
C MET A 138 -11.47 12.64 7.86
N ALA A 139 -12.30 12.67 6.83
CA ALA A 139 -13.73 12.96 6.87
C ALA A 139 -14.52 11.85 6.15
N ARG A 140 -14.75 10.73 6.85
CA ARG A 140 -15.61 9.62 6.42
C ARG A 140 -16.91 10.14 5.78
N ASP A 141 -17.11 9.92 4.47
CA ASP A 141 -18.41 10.10 3.82
C ASP A 141 -19.00 8.74 3.41
N GLY A 142 -20.25 8.53 3.82
CA GLY A 142 -20.94 7.25 3.73
C GLY A 142 -21.45 6.95 2.32
N GLY A 143 -20.77 6.01 1.65
CA GLY A 143 -21.32 4.96 0.78
C GLY A 143 -22.39 5.30 -0.27
N ALA A 144 -22.01 5.20 -1.55
CA ALA A 144 -22.95 4.85 -2.63
C ALA A 144 -22.28 3.99 -3.72
N HIS A 145 -22.53 2.68 -3.71
CA HIS A 145 -22.09 1.72 -4.71
C HIS A 145 -22.39 2.19 -6.14
N ARG A 146 -21.35 2.36 -6.96
CA ARG A 146 -21.46 2.34 -8.43
C ARG A 146 -20.36 1.46 -9.03
N SER A 147 -20.78 0.46 -9.79
CA SER A 147 -19.92 -0.39 -10.60
C SER A 147 -19.36 0.43 -11.77
N CYS A 148 -18.04 0.55 -11.87
CA CYS A 148 -17.35 1.21 -12.98
C CYS A 148 -16.52 0.18 -13.77
N ARG A 149 -17.06 -0.26 -14.92
CA ARG A 149 -16.38 -1.14 -15.89
C ARG A 149 -15.34 -0.36 -16.70
N ALA A 150 -14.06 -0.68 -16.49
CA ALA A 150 -12.96 -0.68 -17.46
C ALA A 150 -11.65 -0.94 -16.68
N ALA A 151 -10.68 -1.60 -17.30
CA ALA A 151 -9.30 -1.70 -16.81
C ALA A 151 -8.71 -0.28 -16.76
N ALA A 152 -8.97 0.41 -15.66
CA ALA A 152 -8.54 1.76 -15.39
C ALA A 152 -7.28 1.66 -14.54
N ASP A 153 -6.31 2.49 -14.88
CA ASP A 153 -5.04 2.68 -14.18
C ASP A 153 -5.14 2.38 -12.66
N PRO A 154 -4.29 1.50 -12.12
CA PRO A 154 -4.36 1.09 -10.73
C PRO A 154 -4.18 2.24 -9.75
N VAL A 155 -3.40 3.25 -10.11
CA VAL A 155 -3.27 4.48 -9.31
C VAL A 155 -4.62 5.16 -9.21
N SER A 156 -5.34 5.32 -10.31
CA SER A 156 -6.70 5.88 -10.31
C SER A 156 -7.70 5.10 -9.44
N ARG A 157 -7.55 3.77 -9.34
CA ARG A 157 -8.41 2.92 -8.49
C ARG A 157 -8.06 2.99 -7.02
N CYS A 158 -6.78 3.04 -6.68
CA CYS A 158 -6.34 3.26 -5.31
C CYS A 158 -6.59 4.70 -4.86
N ASP A 159 -6.48 5.69 -5.75
CA ASP A 159 -6.89 7.08 -5.49
C ASP A 159 -8.40 7.17 -5.25
N GLU A 160 -9.20 6.39 -5.98
CA GLU A 160 -10.63 6.23 -5.72
C GLU A 160 -10.84 5.57 -4.35
N ALA A 161 -10.21 4.44 -4.07
CA ALA A 161 -10.28 3.76 -2.77
C ALA A 161 -9.90 4.69 -1.61
N TYR A 162 -8.80 5.44 -1.73
CA TYR A 162 -8.36 6.43 -0.75
C TYR A 162 -9.44 7.49 -0.49
N LYS A 163 -10.02 8.08 -1.55
CA LYS A 163 -11.12 9.05 -1.43
C LYS A 163 -12.39 8.46 -0.80
N TRP A 164 -12.58 7.14 -0.86
CA TRP A 164 -13.69 6.47 -0.18
C TRP A 164 -13.41 6.25 1.30
N LEU A 165 -12.14 6.15 1.69
CA LEU A 165 -11.70 5.92 3.07
C LEU A 165 -11.51 7.23 3.86
N THR A 166 -11.24 8.35 3.18
CA THR A 166 -10.97 9.67 3.77
C THR A 166 -12.02 10.71 3.47
#